data_AF-A0A8T4U2L2-F1
#
_entry.id   AF-A0A8T4U2L2-F1
#
_cell.length_a   1.000
_cell.length_b   1.000
_cell.length_c   1.000
_cell.angle_alpha   90.00
_cell.angle_beta   90.00
_cell.angle_gamma   90.00
#
_symmetry.space_group_name_H-M   'P 1'
#
loop_
_entity.id
_entity.type
_entity.pdbx_description
1 polymer ?
#
loop_
_entity_poly.entity_id
_entity_poly.type
_entity_poly.pdbx_seq_one_letter_code
_entity_poly.pdbx_strand_id
1 'polypeptide(L)'
;VLGYIGGHIEEDKEGTGGNPIHNSLLREVSEEVRMDGQITNITKLGYINREVGVHQVHFGILYLIETDSTEVKPEDSEIAQGGLMGLGQLEEILYSNDYVVEEWSLIAFSQLKRQL
;
A
#
# COMPACT_ATOMS: atom_id res chain seq x y z
N VAL A 1 -6.91 4.40 -12.01
CA VAL A 1 -7.06 4.98 -10.66
C VAL A 1 -5.68 4.96 -10.01
N LEU A 2 -5.33 5.95 -9.20
CA LEU A 2 -4.11 5.88 -8.38
C LEU A 2 -4.45 5.30 -7.01
N GLY A 3 -3.84 4.16 -6.69
CA GLY A 3 -3.90 3.46 -5.40
C GLY A 3 -2.51 3.31 -4.78
N TYR A 4 -2.47 2.84 -3.54
CA TYR A 4 -1.30 2.15 -2.96
C TYR A 4 -1.61 0.65 -2.88
N ILE A 5 -0.60 -0.16 -2.58
CA ILE A 5 -0.77 -1.61 -2.35
C ILE A 5 -1.76 -1.87 -1.22
N GLY A 6 -2.68 -2.82 -1.41
CA GLY A 6 -3.67 -3.17 -0.40
C GLY A 6 -4.65 -4.27 -0.80
N GLY A 7 -4.58 -5.40 -0.08
CA GLY A 7 -5.57 -6.48 -0.16
C GLY A 7 -6.06 -6.96 1.21
N HIS A 8 -6.57 -8.18 1.26
CA HIS A 8 -7.28 -8.73 2.42
C HIS A 8 -6.37 -9.59 3.31
N ILE A 9 -6.63 -9.54 4.63
CA ILE A 9 -6.00 -10.47 5.57
C ILE A 9 -6.72 -11.82 5.43
N GLU A 10 -5.99 -12.85 5.00
CA GLU A 10 -6.51 -14.21 4.88
C GLU A 10 -6.21 -15.06 6.12
N GLU A 11 -6.95 -16.18 6.23
CA GLU A 11 -6.62 -17.26 7.16
C GLU A 11 -5.34 -17.98 6.69
N ASP A 12 -4.43 -18.28 7.62
CA ASP A 12 -3.19 -19.04 7.35
C ASP A 12 -3.53 -20.53 7.08
N LYS A 13 -4.03 -20.80 5.87
CA LYS A 13 -4.44 -22.13 5.40
C LYS A 13 -3.28 -23.13 5.35
N GLU A 14 -2.04 -22.65 5.22
CA GLU A 14 -0.84 -23.49 5.19
C GLU A 14 -0.31 -23.83 6.59
N GLY A 15 -0.83 -23.19 7.64
CA GLY A 15 -0.39 -23.42 9.02
C GLY A 15 1.06 -23.03 9.25
N THR A 16 1.57 -22.06 8.48
CA THR A 16 2.96 -21.58 8.54
C THR A 16 3.30 -21.00 9.92
N GLY A 17 2.30 -20.47 10.62
CA GLY A 17 2.42 -19.85 11.92
C GLY A 17 2.96 -18.42 11.85
N GLY A 18 2.90 -17.74 12.99
CA GLY A 18 3.29 -16.33 13.09
C GLY A 18 2.08 -15.40 13.15
N ASN A 19 2.20 -14.21 12.53
CA ASN A 19 1.20 -13.15 12.61
C ASN A 19 0.46 -13.04 11.26
N PRO A 20 -0.84 -13.40 11.17
CA PRO A 20 -1.56 -13.44 9.89
C PRO A 20 -1.64 -12.06 9.21
N ILE A 21 -1.62 -10.96 9.98
CA ILE A 21 -1.59 -9.60 9.43
C ILE A 21 -0.27 -9.34 8.71
N HIS A 22 0.84 -9.78 9.29
CA HIS A 22 2.17 -9.60 8.72
C HIS A 22 2.40 -10.54 7.52
N ASN A 23 1.98 -11.80 7.64
CA ASN A 23 2.08 -12.76 6.55
C ASN A 23 1.24 -12.31 5.34
N SER A 24 0.01 -11.82 5.57
CA SER A 24 -0.83 -11.25 4.49
C SER A 24 -0.19 -9.99 3.90
N LEU A 25 0.33 -9.05 4.71
CA LEU A 25 1.00 -7.86 4.22
C LEU A 25 2.17 -8.20 3.26
N LEU A 26 2.99 -9.19 3.61
CA LEU A 26 4.09 -9.62 2.76
C LEU A 26 3.60 -10.32 1.48
N ARG A 27 2.53 -11.13 1.57
CA ARG A 27 1.88 -11.79 0.43
C ARG A 27 1.37 -10.75 -0.58
N GLU A 28 0.52 -9.82 -0.14
CA GLU A 28 -0.08 -8.78 -1.00
C GLU A 28 1.01 -7.95 -1.71
N VAL A 29 2.06 -7.54 -0.99
CA VAL A 29 3.20 -6.83 -1.60
C VAL A 29 3.89 -7.66 -2.67
N SER A 30 4.04 -8.97 -2.48
CA SER A 30 4.67 -9.87 -3.47
C SER A 30 3.77 -10.26 -4.65
N GLU A 31 2.45 -10.13 -4.51
CA GLU A 31 1.48 -10.37 -5.58
C GLU A 31 1.30 -9.12 -6.46
N GLU A 32 1.22 -7.93 -5.85
CA GLU A 32 1.04 -6.67 -6.60
C GLU A 32 2.34 -6.19 -7.29
N VAL A 33 3.50 -6.29 -6.63
CA VAL A 33 4.75 -5.72 -7.13
C VAL A 33 5.97 -6.64 -6.99
N ARG A 34 6.83 -6.59 -8.01
CA ARG A 34 8.21 -7.09 -7.92
C ARG A 34 9.19 -5.96 -7.61
N MET A 35 10.23 -6.30 -6.86
CA MET A 35 11.30 -5.41 -6.42
C MET A 35 12.65 -6.03 -6.76
N ASP A 36 13.65 -5.21 -7.13
CA ASP A 36 15.03 -5.67 -7.35
C ASP A 36 15.87 -5.69 -6.06
N GLY A 37 15.36 -5.11 -4.98
CA GLY A 37 15.95 -5.11 -3.63
C GLY A 37 15.20 -5.97 -2.62
N GLN A 38 15.32 -5.60 -1.35
CA GLN A 38 14.69 -6.25 -0.19
C GLN A 38 13.90 -5.24 0.64
N ILE A 39 12.91 -5.70 1.40
CA ILE A 39 12.27 -4.87 2.42
C ILE A 39 13.26 -4.70 3.58
N THR A 40 13.63 -3.46 3.90
CA THR A 40 14.60 -3.14 4.96
C THR A 40 13.91 -2.82 6.29
N ASN A 41 12.68 -2.29 6.25
CA ASN A 41 11.87 -2.02 7.44
C ASN A 41 10.36 -2.04 7.13
N ILE A 42 9.55 -2.36 8.14
CA ILE A 42 8.08 -2.31 8.09
C ILE A 42 7.56 -1.64 9.36
N THR A 43 7.03 -0.43 9.23
CA THR A 43 6.51 0.37 10.34
C THR A 43 5.00 0.51 10.25
N LYS A 44 4.25 0.07 11.28
CA LYS A 44 2.80 0.31 11.35
C LYS A 44 2.54 1.80 11.67
N LEU A 45 1.99 2.54 10.70
CA LEU A 45 1.64 3.95 10.86
C LEU A 45 0.33 4.16 11.65
N GLY A 46 -0.62 3.21 11.55
CA GLY A 46 -1.88 3.31 12.27
C GLY A 46 -3.01 2.52 11.62
N TYR A 47 -4.21 3.10 11.66
CA TYR A 47 -5.44 2.48 11.21
C TYR A 47 -6.26 3.46 10.35
N ILE A 48 -6.95 2.95 9.34
CA ILE A 48 -7.90 3.70 8.51
C ILE A 48 -9.29 3.11 8.76
N ASN A 49 -10.21 3.93 9.25
CA ASN A 49 -11.61 3.57 9.44
C ASN A 49 -12.49 4.72 8.94
N ARG A 50 -13.45 4.43 8.06
CA ARG A 50 -14.28 5.44 7.37
C ARG A 50 -15.69 4.90 7.12
N GLU A 51 -16.70 5.65 7.53
CA GLU A 51 -18.10 5.21 7.47
C GLU A 51 -18.80 5.60 6.13
N VAL A 52 -18.10 5.51 4.99
CA VAL A 52 -18.64 5.89 3.67
C VAL A 52 -18.37 4.82 2.61
N GLY A 53 -19.41 4.43 1.85
CA GLY A 53 -19.30 3.51 0.72
C GLY A 53 -18.70 2.14 1.09
N VAL A 54 -17.81 1.62 0.24
CA VAL A 54 -17.10 0.35 0.47
C VAL A 54 -16.27 0.37 1.77
N HIS A 55 -15.87 1.56 2.24
CA HIS A 55 -15.11 1.68 3.48
C HIS A 55 -15.93 1.35 4.74
N GLN A 56 -17.26 1.39 4.68
CA GLN A 56 -18.14 1.01 5.81
C GLN A 56 -17.94 -0.43 6.29
N VAL A 57 -17.40 -1.31 5.44
CA VAL A 57 -17.11 -2.72 5.76
C VAL A 57 -15.61 -3.04 5.79
N HIS A 58 -14.74 -2.05 5.65
CA HIS A 58 -13.29 -2.23 5.63
C HIS A 58 -12.58 -1.45 6.74
N PHE A 59 -11.82 -2.16 7.57
CA PHE A 59 -10.89 -1.59 8.54
C PHE A 59 -9.46 -1.76 8.03
N GLY A 60 -8.84 -0.66 7.61
CA GLY A 60 -7.47 -0.67 7.10
C GLY A 60 -6.43 -0.61 8.21
N ILE A 61 -5.34 -1.36 8.05
CA ILE A 61 -4.13 -1.22 8.87
C ILE A 61 -3.04 -0.62 7.97
N LEU A 62 -2.59 0.58 8.29
CA LEU A 62 -1.65 1.31 7.44
C LEU A 62 -0.20 1.01 7.85
N TYR A 63 0.61 0.64 6.87
CA TYR A 63 2.04 0.39 7.02
C TYR A 63 2.86 1.32 6.12
N LEU A 64 4.06 1.65 6.57
CA LEU A 64 5.16 2.17 5.74
C LEU A 64 6.15 1.02 5.55
N ILE A 65 6.47 0.73 4.29
CA ILE A 65 7.48 -0.24 3.90
C ILE A 65 8.66 0.55 3.34
N GLU A 66 9.85 0.26 3.86
CA GLU A 66 11.11 0.80 3.37
C GLU A 66 11.87 -0.33 2.65
N THR A 67 12.59 0.02 1.58
CA THR A 67 13.32 -0.93 0.75
C THR A 67 14.58 -0.29 0.18
N ASP A 68 15.61 -1.10 -0.09
CA ASP A 68 16.80 -0.71 -0.86
C ASP A 68 16.64 -0.95 -2.38
N SER A 69 15.45 -1.40 -2.82
CA SER A 69 15.05 -1.57 -4.21
C SER A 69 15.23 -0.26 -5.01
N THR A 70 15.89 -0.37 -6.17
CA THR A 70 15.99 0.72 -7.15
C THR A 70 14.88 0.67 -8.21
N GLU A 71 14.23 -0.49 -8.34
CA GLU A 71 13.19 -0.74 -9.32
C GLU A 71 12.01 -1.51 -8.69
N VAL A 72 10.89 -0.80 -8.50
CA VAL A 72 9.59 -1.40 -8.16
C VAL A 72 8.75 -1.42 -9.43
N LYS A 73 8.18 -2.58 -9.78
CA LYS A 73 7.33 -2.76 -10.98
C LYS A 73 6.06 -3.55 -10.65
N PRO A 74 4.93 -3.27 -11.33
CA PRO A 74 3.76 -4.14 -11.31
C PRO A 74 4.11 -5.59 -11.63
N GLU A 75 3.63 -6.50 -10.79
CA GLU A 75 3.58 -7.95 -11.04
C GLU A 75 2.16 -8.38 -11.43
N ASP A 76 1.12 -7.83 -10.78
CA ASP A 76 -0.27 -8.03 -11.19
C ASP A 76 -0.60 -7.31 -12.52
N SER A 77 -1.30 -8.06 -13.38
CA SER A 77 -1.92 -7.60 -14.62
C SER A 77 -3.03 -6.55 -14.45
N GLU A 78 -3.68 -6.45 -13.28
CA GLU A 78 -4.66 -5.40 -13.00
C GLU A 78 -4.00 -4.02 -12.83
N ILE A 79 -2.70 -3.97 -12.50
CA ILE A 79 -1.94 -2.74 -12.31
C ILE A 79 -1.31 -2.28 -13.63
N ALA A 80 -2.00 -1.37 -14.31
CA ALA A 80 -1.58 -0.86 -15.62
C ALA A 80 -0.20 -0.16 -15.62
N GLN A 81 0.15 0.55 -14.54
CA GLN A 81 1.43 1.25 -14.35
C GLN A 81 1.74 1.37 -12.85
N GLY A 82 3.02 1.32 -12.47
CA GLY A 82 3.48 1.50 -11.10
C GLY A 82 5.00 1.72 -11.03
N GLY A 83 5.48 2.29 -9.93
CA GLY A 83 6.90 2.55 -9.70
C GLY A 83 7.17 3.52 -8.55
N LEU A 84 8.45 3.74 -8.25
CA LEU A 84 8.90 4.72 -7.26
C LEU A 84 8.73 6.15 -7.77
N MET A 85 8.32 7.07 -6.89
CA MET A 85 8.04 8.47 -7.24
C MET A 85 8.46 9.41 -6.11
N GLY A 86 8.95 10.61 -6.46
CA GLY A 86 9.27 11.64 -5.47
C GLY A 86 8.01 12.21 -4.81
N LEU A 87 8.07 12.54 -3.52
CA LEU A 87 6.91 13.00 -2.74
C LEU A 87 6.18 14.20 -3.35
N GLY A 88 6.91 15.14 -3.98
CA GLY A 88 6.31 16.29 -4.67
C GLY A 88 5.51 15.90 -5.92
N GLN A 89 6.04 14.98 -6.73
CA GLN A 89 5.34 14.45 -7.92
C GLN A 89 4.09 13.67 -7.50
N LEU A 90 4.19 12.89 -6.41
CA LEU A 90 3.07 12.16 -5.85
C LEU A 90 1.99 13.12 -5.30
N GLU A 91 2.38 14.20 -4.64
CA GLU A 91 1.46 15.26 -4.19
C GLU A 91 0.75 15.95 -5.36
N GLU A 92 1.47 16.25 -6.45
CA GLU A 92 0.90 16.82 -7.69
C GLU A 92 -0.15 15.91 -8.32
N ILE A 93 0.09 14.59 -8.39
CA ILE A 93 -0.87 13.63 -8.94
C ILE A 93 -2.07 13.45 -7.99
N LEU A 94 -1.84 13.31 -6.69
CA LEU A 94 -2.89 13.09 -5.69
C LEU A 94 -3.92 14.23 -5.61
N TYR A 95 -3.52 15.46 -5.92
CA TYR A 95 -4.39 16.64 -5.88
C TYR A 95 -4.71 17.23 -7.26
N SER A 96 -4.28 16.59 -8.36
CA SER A 96 -4.70 16.99 -9.71
C SER A 96 -6.10 16.49 -10.05
N ASN A 97 -6.84 17.28 -10.84
CA ASN A 97 -8.14 16.87 -11.39
C ASN A 97 -8.01 15.93 -12.61
N ASP A 98 -6.79 15.70 -13.12
CA ASP A 98 -6.53 14.85 -14.28
C ASP A 98 -6.56 13.35 -13.93
N TYR A 99 -6.52 13.02 -12.63
CA TYR A 99 -6.42 11.64 -12.14
C TYR A 99 -7.58 11.31 -11.18
N VAL A 100 -8.08 10.07 -11.30
CA VAL A 100 -8.98 9.49 -10.29
C VAL A 100 -8.12 8.82 -9.22
N VAL A 101 -8.25 9.26 -7.98
CA VAL A 101 -7.43 8.87 -6.82
C VAL A 101 -8.33 8.25 -5.76
N GLU A 102 -7.85 7.20 -5.08
CA GLU A 102 -8.59 6.57 -3.98
C GLU A 102 -8.52 7.40 -2.69
N GLU A 103 -9.62 7.45 -1.92
CA GLU A 103 -9.63 8.19 -0.65
C GLU A 103 -8.56 7.66 0.32
N TRP A 104 -8.32 6.35 0.31
CA TRP A 104 -7.29 5.73 1.15
C TRP A 104 -5.87 6.19 0.79
N SER A 105 -5.59 6.46 -0.49
CA SER A 105 -4.31 7.05 -0.92
C SER A 105 -4.12 8.47 -0.38
N LEU A 106 -5.17 9.29 -0.39
CA LEU A 106 -5.14 10.63 0.22
C LEU A 106 -4.89 10.56 1.74
N ILE A 107 -5.59 9.64 2.43
CA ILE A 107 -5.42 9.43 3.87
C ILE A 107 -3.99 8.97 4.19
N ALA A 108 -3.50 7.94 3.50
CA ALA A 108 -2.18 7.36 3.71
C ALA A 108 -1.06 8.36 3.41
N PHE A 109 -1.16 9.14 2.32
CA PHE A 109 -0.20 10.20 2.01
C PHE A 109 -0.13 11.25 3.13
N SER A 110 -1.29 11.64 3.70
CA SER A 110 -1.32 12.57 4.82
C SER A 110 -0.63 12.05 6.08
N GLN A 111 -0.61 10.72 6.30
CA GLN A 111 0.12 10.09 7.40
C GLN A 111 1.61 10.05 7.10
N LEU A 112 2.00 9.69 5.87
CA LEU A 112 3.39 9.66 5.41
C LEU A 112 4.08 11.02 5.58
N LYS A 113 3.42 12.13 5.17
CA LYS A 113 3.90 13.51 5.39
C LYS A 113 4.01 13.95 6.86
N ARG A 114 3.69 13.07 7.83
CA ARG A 114 3.83 13.29 9.28
C ARG A 114 4.76 12.26 9.95
N GLN A 115 5.51 11.51 9.15
CA GLN A 115 6.63 10.64 9.57
C GLN A 115 7.97 11.11 9.01
N LEU A 116 7.95 12.08 8.08
CA LEU A 116 9.08 12.69 7.39
C LEU A 116 9.15 14.20 7.72
#